data_AF-A0A7W1YU82-F1
#
_entry.id   AF-A0A7W1YU82-F1
#
_cell.length_a   1.000
_cell.length_b   1.000
_cell.length_c   1.000
_cell.angle_alpha   90.00
_cell.angle_beta   90.00
_cell.angle_gamma   90.00
#
_symmetry.space_group_name_H-M   'P 1'
#
loop_
_entity.id
_entity.type
_entity.pdbx_description
1 polymer ?
#
loop_
_entity_poly.entity_id
_entity_poly.type
_entity_poly.pdbx_seq_one_letter_code
_entity_poly.pdbx_strand_id
1 'polypeptide(L)' 'MRPQNTLDWVAFVFLLIGAFAWAAFVTDVNVLDRALEPIADPLDDVVFVLIGLSGIYWVGRVLGLGPRPARQTGR' A
#
# COMPACT_ATOMS: atom_id res chain seq x y z
N MET A 1 -4.87 2.56 -14.50
CA MET A 1 -3.91 1.49 -14.84
C MET A 1 -4.29 0.24 -14.07
N ARG A 2 -4.28 -0.94 -14.70
CA ARG A 2 -4.66 -2.21 -14.04
C ARG A 2 -3.40 -2.93 -13.53
N PRO A 3 -3.42 -3.60 -12.36
CA PRO A 3 -2.31 -4.44 -11.90
C PRO A 3 -2.00 -5.54 -12.92
N GLN A 4 -0.71 -5.75 -13.23
CA GLN A 4 -0.24 -6.70 -14.26
C GLN A 4 0.62 -7.84 -13.70
N ASN A 5 1.22 -7.66 -12.53
CA ASN A 5 2.07 -8.66 -11.86
C ASN A 5 1.76 -8.72 -10.34
N THR A 6 2.34 -9.70 -9.64
CA THR A 6 2.14 -9.91 -8.20
C THR A 6 2.52 -8.69 -7.35
N LEU A 7 3.61 -7.99 -7.69
CA LEU A 7 4.07 -6.81 -6.95
C LEU A 7 3.07 -5.65 -7.07
N ASP A 8 2.46 -5.47 -8.24
CA ASP A 8 1.43 -4.48 -8.47
C ASP A 8 0.17 -4.75 -7.64
N TRP A 9 -0.20 -6.02 -7.51
CA TRP A 9 -1.34 -6.44 -6.72
C TRP A 9 -1.08 -6.21 -5.24
N VAL A 10 0.11 -6.53 -4.76
CA VAL A 10 0.53 -6.24 -3.38
C VAL A 10 0.45 -4.73 -3.13
N ALA A 11 1.07 -3.90 -3.98
CA ALA A 11 1.02 -2.44 -3.84
C ALA A 11 -0.42 -1.88 -3.90
N PHE A 12 -1.28 -2.46 -4.75
CA PHE A 12 -2.69 -2.07 -4.84
C PHE A 12 -3.48 -2.41 -3.57
N VAL A 13 -3.26 -3.60 -3.01
CA VAL A 13 -3.90 -4.02 -1.75
C VAL A 13 -3.43 -3.14 -0.60
N PHE A 14 -2.13 -2.82 -0.51
CA PHE A 14 -1.62 -1.88 0.50
C PHE A 14 -2.26 -0.49 0.36
N LEU A 15 -2.47 0.02 -0.86
CA LEU A 15 -3.19 1.28 -1.06
C LEU A 15 -4.65 1.23 -0.60
N LEU A 16 -5.36 0.13 -0.86
CA LEU A 16 -6.73 -0.06 -0.37
C LEU A 16 -6.75 -0.10 1.15
N ILE A 17 -5.88 -0.90 1.77
CA ILE A 17 -5.73 -0.96 3.23
C ILE A 17 -5.45 0.43 3.78
N GLY A 18 -4.53 1.19 3.17
CA GLY A 18 -4.23 2.55 3.59
C GLY A 18 -5.41 3.52 3.46
N ALA A 19 -6.20 3.41 2.40
CA ALA A 19 -7.40 4.24 2.23
C ALA A 19 -8.47 3.92 3.30
N PHE A 20 -8.68 2.64 3.60
CA PHE A 20 -9.61 2.21 4.66
C PHE A 20 -9.08 2.53 6.06
N ALA A 21 -7.78 2.37 6.31
CA ALA A 21 -7.14 2.74 7.57
C ALA A 21 -7.23 4.24 7.81
N TRP A 22 -7.00 5.07 6.79
CA TRP A 22 -7.17 6.52 6.88
C TRP A 22 -8.63 6.91 7.15
N ALA A 23 -9.59 6.27 6.46
CA ALA A 23 -11.01 6.49 6.71
C ALA A 23 -11.40 6.10 8.14
N ALA A 24 -10.91 4.96 8.64
CA ALA A 24 -11.11 4.51 10.01
C ALA A 24 -10.50 5.51 11.01
N PHE A 25 -9.26 5.96 10.81
CA PHE A 25 -8.58 6.94 11.68
C PHE A 25 -9.32 8.29 11.77
N VAL A 26 -9.97 8.72 10.69
CA VAL A 26 -10.79 9.95 10.68
C VAL A 26 -12.11 9.75 11.44
N THR A 27 -12.63 8.52 11.50
CA THR A 27 -13.96 8.23 12.06
C THR A 27 -13.95 7.59 13.45
N ASP A 28 -12.83 7.00 13.88
CA ASP A 28 -12.76 6.22 15.11
C ASP A 28 -11.99 6.96 16.22
N VAL A 29 -12.68 7.21 17.33
CA VAL A 29 -12.18 7.84 18.56
C VAL A 29 -12.25 6.81 19.71
N ASN A 30 -12.19 5.51 19.40
CA ASN A 30 -12.87 4.50 20.20
C ASN A 30 -11.92 3.51 20.90
N VAL A 31 -11.59 3.85 22.16
CA VAL A 31 -11.39 3.04 23.40
C VAL A 31 -10.71 1.66 23.39
N LEU A 32 -10.79 0.85 22.32
CA LEU A 32 -10.11 -0.44 22.18
C LEU A 32 -8.61 -0.30 21.86
N ASP A 33 -8.22 0.82 21.25
CA ASP A 33 -6.82 1.21 20.96
C ASP A 33 -5.93 1.27 22.22
N ARG A 34 -6.48 1.71 23.35
CA ARG A 34 -5.73 1.86 24.62
C ARG A 34 -5.34 0.55 25.28
N ALA A 35 -5.90 -0.58 24.84
CA ALA A 35 -5.63 -1.89 25.45
C ALA A 35 -4.57 -2.71 24.69
N LEU A 36 -4.32 -2.39 23.42
CA LEU A 36 -3.37 -3.09 22.53
C LEU A 36 -2.12 -2.26 22.16
N GLU A 37 -2.09 -1.03 22.66
CA GLU A 37 -1.05 0.03 22.51
C GLU A 37 0.41 -0.46 22.46
N PRO A 38 0.90 -1.40 23.30
CA PRO A 38 2.33 -1.73 23.34
C PRO A 38 2.87 -2.51 22.13
N ILE A 39 1.99 -3.23 21.41
CA ILE A 39 2.37 -4.10 20.28
C ILE A 39 1.91 -3.49 18.96
N ALA A 40 0.82 -2.72 18.98
CA ALA A 40 0.28 -2.06 17.80
C ALA A 40 1.22 -0.96 17.25
N ASP A 41 1.84 -0.15 18.13
CA ASP A 41 2.66 1.01 17.74
C ASP A 41 3.75 0.71 16.69
N PRO A 42 4.68 -0.24 16.90
CA PRO A 42 5.74 -0.50 15.91
C PRO A 42 5.23 -1.20 14.64
N LEU A 43 4.12 -1.94 14.72
CA LEU A 43 3.55 -2.63 13.57
C LEU A 43 2.81 -1.64 12.67
N ASP A 44 2.09 -0.69 13.25
CA ASP A 44 1.39 0.37 12.54
C ASP A 44 2.39 1.25 11.76
N ASP A 45 3.50 1.66 12.37
CA ASP A 45 4.55 2.43 11.68
C ASP A 45 5.07 1.72 10.42
N VAL A 46 5.34 0.42 10.51
CA VAL A 46 5.78 -0.39 9.36
C VAL A 46 4.70 -0.44 8.29
N VAL A 47 3.44 -0.68 8.67
CA VAL A 47 2.31 -0.75 7.73
C VAL A 47 2.09 0.60 7.04
N PHE A 48 2.14 1.72 7.77
CA PHE A 48 2.05 3.07 7.20
C PHE A 48 3.18 3.38 6.23
N VAL A 49 4.42 2.99 6.56
CA VAL A 49 5.56 3.12 5.64
C VAL A 49 5.33 2.30 4.36
N LEU A 50 4.84 1.07 4.47
CA LEU A 50 4.54 0.21 3.31
C LEU A 50 3.40 0.78 2.45
N ILE A 51 2.38 1.37 3.07
CA ILE A 51 1.30 2.10 2.38
C ILE A 51 1.88 3.30 1.63
N GLY A 52 2.69 4.12 2.30
CA GLY A 52 3.33 5.29 1.71
C GLY A 52 4.22 4.93 0.51
N LEU A 53 5.07 3.91 0.66
CA LEU A 53 5.90 3.36 -0.42
C LEU A 53 5.05 2.82 -1.58
N SER A 54 3.91 2.18 -1.28
CA SER A 54 2.98 1.69 -2.30
C SER A 54 2.33 2.84 -3.07
N GLY A 55 1.99 3.94 -2.41
CA GLY A 55 1.51 5.16 -3.05
C GLY A 55 2.55 5.76 -3.99
N ILE A 56 3.79 5.92 -3.52
CA ILE A 56 4.92 6.43 -4.33
C ILE A 56 5.16 5.52 -5.55
N TYR A 57 5.16 4.21 -5.35
CA TYR A 57 5.29 3.22 -6.41
C TYR A 57 4.23 3.41 -7.50
N TRP A 58 2.97 3.59 -7.12
CA TRP A 58 1.86 3.78 -8.06
C TRP A 58 1.96 5.11 -8.81
N VAL A 59 2.37 6.20 -8.15
CA VAL A 59 2.63 7.49 -8.81
C VAL A 59 3.74 7.31 -9.86
N GLY A 60 4.87 6.70 -9.50
CA GLY A 60 5.96 6.43 -10.45
C GLY A 60 5.50 5.61 -11.64
N ARG A 61 4.59 4.66 -11.43
CA ARG A 61 4.03 3.84 -12.49
C ARG A 61 3.12 4.62 -13.43
N VAL A 62 2.27 5.50 -12.90
CA VAL A 62 1.43 6.42 -13.70
C VAL A 62 2.29 7.34 -14.55
N LEU A 63 3.44 7.78 -14.02
CA LEU A 63 4.43 8.60 -14.73
C LEU A 63 5.28 7.82 -15.74
N GLY A 64 5.05 6.52 -15.91
CA GLY A 64 5.74 5.70 -16.92
C GLY A 64 7.08 5.13 -16.47
N LEU A 65 7.43 5.19 -15.17
CA LEU A 65 8.62 4.54 -14.60
C LEU A 65 8.41 3.04 -14.33
N GLY A 66 7.34 2.45 -14.89
CA GLY A 66 6.98 1.06 -14.69
C GLY A 66 7.94 0.07 -15.36
N PRO A 67 7.90 -1.22 -14.94
CA PRO A 67 8.71 -2.27 -15.55
C PRO A 67 8.43 -2.36 -17.06
N ARG A 68 9.46 -2.20 -17.89
CA ARG A 68 9.34 -2.44 -19.33
C ARG A 68 9.10 -3.94 -19.56
N PRO A 69 8.07 -4.33 -20.35
CA PRO A 69 7.85 -5.74 -20.64
C PRO A 69 9.10 -6.31 -21.31
N ALA A 70 9.56 -7.46 -20.81
CA ALA A 70 10.64 -8.21 -21.43
C ALA A 70 10.25 -8.48 -22.88
N ARG A 71 11.06 -7.97 -23.82
CA ARG A 71 10.87 -8.13 -25.26
C ARG A 71 10.72 -9.62 -25.56
N GLN A 72 9.51 -10.06 -25.93
CA GLN A 72 9.30 -11.41 -26.44
C GLN A 72 10.06 -11.52 -27.76
N THR A 73 11.21 -12.17 -27.73
CA THR A 73 11.94 -12.56 -28.94
C THR A 73 11.07 -13.59 -29.65
N GLY A 74 10.48 -13.16 -30.77
CA GLY A 74 9.60 -13.98 -31.60
C GLY A 74 10.28 -15.27 -32.05
N ARG A 75 9.47 -16.33 -32.12
CA ARG A 75 9.75 -17.52 -32.91
C ARG A 75 9.07 -17.37 -34.26
#